data_AF-A0A377TX87-F1
#
_entry.id   AF-A0A377TX87-F1
#
_cell.length_a   1.000
_cell.length_b   1.000
_cell.length_c   1.000
_cell.angle_alpha   90.00
_cell.angle_beta   90.00
_cell.angle_gamma   90.00
#
_symmetry.space_group_name_H-M   'P 1'
#
loop_
_entity.id
_entity.type
_entity.pdbx_description
1 polymer ?
#
loop_
_entity_poly.entity_id
_entity_poly.type
_entity_poly.pdbx_seq_one_letter_code
_entity_poly.pdbx_strand_id
1 'polypeptide(L)'
;METFNNENDQVDALKRFFAENGKALAVGVILGIGALVGWRYWTSHQQDTARDASLAYEKATSALKSNTPEVLSGAEKFAADNKNTYGAFASLELAQHFVEQNDLPNAEKQLQQGLAAASDDNLKSVISMRLARVQLQMKQADAALKTLDSIKGEGWTAIVADLRGEILLSKGDKQGAVRRGKLA
;
A
#
# COMPACT_ATOMS: atom_id res chain seq x y z
N MET A 1 56.08 -38.87 -10.76
CA MET A 1 55.15 -38.70 -9.63
C MET A 1 55.95 -38.95 -8.37
N GLU A 2 56.42 -37.89 -7.71
CA GLU A 2 56.81 -37.96 -6.30
C GLU A 2 56.08 -36.83 -5.61
N THR A 3 55.00 -37.20 -4.93
CA THR A 3 54.27 -36.34 -4.00
C THR A 3 55.11 -36.18 -2.75
N PHE A 4 56.06 -35.23 -2.77
CA PHE A 4 56.61 -34.69 -1.53
C PHE A 4 55.55 -33.79 -0.90
N ASN A 5 54.61 -34.41 -0.18
CA ASN A 5 53.85 -33.76 0.87
C ASN A 5 54.84 -33.48 2.02
N ASN A 6 55.67 -32.44 1.86
CA ASN A 6 56.46 -31.92 2.96
C ASN A 6 55.57 -30.91 3.71
N GLU A 7 55.04 -31.33 4.86
CA GLU A 7 54.19 -30.50 5.70
C GLU A 7 54.86 -29.15 6.04
N ASN A 8 56.19 -29.11 6.11
CA ASN A 8 56.95 -27.88 6.37
C ASN A 8 56.89 -26.87 5.21
N ASP A 9 56.90 -27.32 3.95
CA ASP A 9 56.90 -26.41 2.79
C ASP A 9 55.53 -25.75 2.57
N GLN A 10 54.44 -26.47 2.87
CA GLN A 10 53.10 -25.90 2.85
C GLN A 10 52.91 -24.85 3.95
N VAL A 11 53.45 -25.11 5.15
CA VAL A 11 53.39 -24.17 6.27
C VAL A 11 54.17 -22.90 5.98
N ASP A 12 55.35 -23.00 5.35
CA ASP A 12 56.15 -21.83 4.99
C ASP A 12 55.56 -21.03 3.83
N ALA A 13 54.94 -21.68 2.84
CA ALA A 13 54.17 -21.01 1.80
C ALA A 13 52.97 -20.23 2.39
N LEU A 14 52.27 -20.83 3.36
CA LEU A 14 51.14 -20.18 4.03
C LEU A 14 51.60 -18.98 4.87
N LYS A 15 52.70 -19.11 5.63
CA LYS A 15 53.29 -18.00 6.39
C LYS A 15 53.67 -16.84 5.48
N ARG A 16 54.32 -17.11 4.34
CA ARG A 16 54.68 -16.07 3.36
C ARG A 16 53.45 -15.39 2.78
N PHE A 17 52.42 -16.16 2.41
CA PHE A 17 51.17 -15.60 1.91
C PHE A 17 50.53 -14.61 2.90
N PHE A 18 50.42 -14.97 4.18
CA PHE A 18 49.87 -14.07 5.20
C PHE A 18 50.81 -12.89 5.52
N ALA A 19 52.13 -13.10 5.49
CA ALA A 19 53.10 -12.02 5.69
C ALA A 19 53.03 -10.97 4.56
N GLU A 20 52.81 -11.41 3.32
CA GLU A 20 52.72 -10.55 2.15
C GLU A 20 51.32 -9.90 2.00
N ASN A 21 50.25 -10.65 2.28
CA ASN A 21 48.88 -10.23 1.99
C ASN A 21 48.05 -9.85 3.23
N GLY A 22 48.61 -9.95 4.45
CA GLY A 22 47.88 -9.78 5.71
C GLY A 22 47.13 -8.45 5.83
N LYS A 23 47.69 -7.36 5.28
CA LYS A 23 47.01 -6.05 5.24
C LYS A 23 45.79 -6.06 4.34
N ALA A 24 45.89 -6.64 3.14
CA ALA A 24 44.78 -6.73 2.19
C ALA A 24 43.68 -7.66 2.71
N LEU A 25 44.05 -8.79 3.35
CA LEU A 25 43.11 -9.68 4.01
C LEU A 25 42.37 -8.99 5.15
N ALA A 26 43.08 -8.24 6.01
CA ALA A 26 42.46 -7.50 7.10
C ALA A 26 41.45 -6.45 6.58
N VAL A 27 41.83 -5.69 5.53
CA VAL A 27 40.93 -4.73 4.89
C VAL A 27 39.72 -5.44 4.27
N GLY A 28 39.92 -6.55 3.55
CA GLY A 28 38.86 -7.33 2.96
C GLY A 28 37.86 -7.87 3.98
N VAL A 29 38.35 -8.35 5.14
CA VAL A 29 37.50 -8.82 6.24
C VAL A 29 36.69 -7.68 6.85
N ILE A 30 37.31 -6.52 7.10
CA ILE A 30 36.61 -5.34 7.65
C ILE A 30 35.51 -4.88 6.68
N LEU A 31 35.83 -4.78 5.39
CA LEU A 31 34.86 -4.39 4.36
C LEU A 31 33.72 -5.41 4.24
N GLY A 32 34.03 -6.71 4.27
CA GLY A 32 33.03 -7.77 4.22
C GLY A 32 32.08 -7.74 5.42
N ILE A 33 32.60 -7.56 6.63
CA ILE A 33 31.78 -7.42 7.84
C ILE A 33 30.93 -6.15 7.76
N GLY A 34 31.52 -5.02 7.36
CA GLY A 34 30.80 -3.75 7.21
C GLY A 34 29.63 -3.85 6.23
N ALA A 35 29.84 -4.49 5.08
CA ALA A 35 28.79 -4.73 4.10
C ALA A 35 27.67 -5.64 4.64
N LEU A 36 28.03 -6.73 5.33
CA LEU A 36 27.04 -7.65 5.92
C LEU A 36 26.22 -6.98 7.04
N VAL A 37 26.86 -6.23 7.94
CA VAL A 37 26.19 -5.51 9.01
C VAL A 37 25.28 -4.41 8.44
N GLY A 38 25.77 -3.65 7.45
CA GLY A 38 24.99 -2.63 6.77
C GLY A 38 23.75 -3.21 6.08
N TRP A 39 23.91 -4.31 5.33
CA TRP A 39 22.80 -4.99 4.67
C TRP A 39 21.78 -5.56 5.66
N ARG A 40 22.25 -6.18 6.74
CA ARG A 40 21.39 -6.74 7.79
C ARG A 40 20.62 -5.64 8.52
N TYR A 41 21.27 -4.52 8.84
CA TYR A 41 20.64 -3.37 9.48
C TYR A 41 19.53 -2.81 8.60
N TRP A 42 19.80 -2.57 7.32
CA TRP A 42 18.78 -2.14 6.35
C TRP A 42 17.60 -3.12 6.32
N THR A 43 17.88 -4.42 6.18
CA THR A 43 16.83 -5.45 6.06
C THR A 43 15.97 -5.54 7.31
N SER A 44 16.59 -5.55 8.50
CA SER A 44 15.86 -5.57 9.78
C SER A 44 14.97 -4.34 9.90
N HIS A 45 15.52 -3.15 9.63
CA HIS A 45 14.75 -1.91 9.74
C HIS A 45 13.50 -1.91 8.86
N GLN A 46 13.60 -2.43 7.62
CA GLN A 46 12.45 -2.56 6.74
C GLN A 46 11.41 -3.57 7.24
N GLN A 47 11.85 -4.71 7.78
CA GLN A 47 10.96 -5.74 8.33
C GLN A 47 10.25 -5.28 9.61
N ASP A 48 10.99 -4.64 10.51
CA ASP A 48 10.47 -4.11 11.76
C ASP A 48 9.45 -2.99 11.49
N THR A 49 9.76 -2.09 10.56
CA THR A 49 8.83 -1.01 10.15
C THR A 49 7.53 -1.56 9.56
N ALA A 50 7.60 -2.57 8.68
CA ALA A 50 6.41 -3.17 8.09
C ALA A 50 5.54 -3.88 9.13
N ARG A 51 6.17 -4.55 10.10
CA ARG A 51 5.48 -5.22 11.21
C ARG A 51 4.82 -4.22 12.14
N ASP A 52 5.53 -3.17 12.53
CA ASP A 52 4.99 -2.13 13.42
C ASP A 52 3.83 -1.38 12.78
N ALA A 53 3.92 -1.06 11.49
CA ALA A 53 2.82 -0.46 10.74
C ALA A 53 1.58 -1.37 10.70
N SER A 54 1.77 -2.68 10.49
CA SER A 54 0.68 -3.66 10.51
C SER A 54 0.01 -3.75 11.87
N LEU A 55 0.79 -3.81 12.96
CA LEU A 55 0.24 -3.86 14.33
C LEU A 55 -0.48 -2.57 14.71
N ALA A 56 0.06 -1.42 14.30
CA ALA A 56 -0.58 -0.13 14.53
C ALA A 56 -1.90 -0.02 13.75
N TYR A 57 -1.94 -0.51 12.51
CA TYR A 57 -3.17 -0.62 11.72
C TYR A 57 -4.20 -1.52 12.40
N GLU A 58 -3.81 -2.74 12.81
CA GLU A 58 -4.70 -3.68 13.49
C GLU A 58 -5.29 -3.05 14.75
N LYS A 59 -4.44 -2.42 15.58
CA LYS A 59 -4.90 -1.72 16.80
C LYS A 59 -5.86 -0.57 16.51
N ALA A 60 -5.62 0.17 15.43
CA ALA A 60 -6.47 1.30 15.04
C ALA A 60 -7.83 0.85 14.50
N THR A 61 -7.91 -0.32 13.87
CA THR A 61 -9.10 -0.73 13.10
C THR A 61 -9.90 -1.86 13.74
N SER A 62 -9.27 -2.76 14.51
CA SER A 62 -9.90 -3.96 15.09
C SER A 62 -11.13 -3.66 15.95
N ALA A 63 -11.14 -2.49 16.58
CA ALA A 63 -12.21 -2.05 17.47
C ALA A 63 -13.31 -1.24 16.76
N LEU A 64 -13.21 -0.91 15.46
CA LEU A 64 -14.19 -0.04 14.78
C LEU A 64 -15.64 -0.54 14.89
N LYS A 65 -15.83 -1.85 15.11
CA LYS A 65 -17.14 -2.47 15.38
C LYS A 65 -17.79 -2.02 16.70
N SER A 66 -17.02 -1.56 17.68
CA SER A 66 -17.55 -1.09 18.97
C SER A 66 -18.26 0.26 18.86
N ASN A 67 -18.02 1.02 17.77
CA ASN A 67 -18.61 2.32 17.50
C ASN A 67 -18.52 3.31 18.67
N THR A 68 -17.41 3.28 19.42
CA THR A 68 -17.17 4.27 20.47
C THR A 68 -16.42 5.48 19.91
N PRO A 69 -16.70 6.71 20.39
CA PRO A 69 -16.04 7.92 19.88
C PRO A 69 -14.51 7.87 19.96
N GLU A 70 -13.95 7.25 21.00
CA GLU A 70 -12.51 7.15 21.22
C GLU A 70 -11.84 6.26 20.17
N VAL A 71 -12.49 5.14 19.82
CA VAL A 71 -12.00 4.21 18.80
C VAL A 71 -12.06 4.87 17.43
N LEU A 72 -13.18 5.53 17.12
CA LEU A 72 -13.35 6.24 15.85
C LEU A 72 -12.28 7.31 15.68
N SER A 73 -12.09 8.18 16.69
CA SER A 73 -11.07 9.22 16.68
C SER A 73 -9.64 8.66 16.53
N GLY A 74 -9.34 7.55 17.21
CA GLY A 74 -8.06 6.86 17.07
C GLY A 74 -7.81 6.34 15.65
N ALA A 75 -8.81 5.73 15.03
CA ALA A 75 -8.75 5.26 13.66
C ALA A 75 -8.62 6.41 12.65
N GLU A 76 -9.39 7.49 12.81
CA GLU A 76 -9.32 8.68 11.96
C GLU A 76 -7.94 9.32 12.02
N LYS A 77 -7.38 9.44 13.23
CA LYS A 77 -6.02 9.94 13.43
C LYS A 77 -4.99 9.05 12.76
N PHE A 78 -5.09 7.74 12.92
CA PHE A 78 -4.18 6.79 12.26
C PHE A 78 -4.23 6.94 10.74
N ALA A 79 -5.43 6.98 10.16
CA ALA A 79 -5.60 7.17 8.72
C ALA A 79 -5.05 8.52 8.23
N ALA A 80 -5.19 9.58 9.03
CA ALA A 80 -4.70 10.91 8.69
C ALA A 80 -3.16 10.98 8.74
N ASP A 81 -2.55 10.38 9.77
CA ASP A 81 -1.11 10.44 10.02
C ASP A 81 -0.30 9.53 9.07
N ASN A 82 -0.93 8.47 8.51
CA ASN A 82 -0.24 7.49 7.66
C ASN A 82 -0.55 7.69 6.17
N LYS A 83 0.40 8.21 5.40
CA LYS A 83 0.29 8.39 3.94
C LYS A 83 0.86 7.19 3.17
N ASN A 84 0.35 6.00 3.48
CA ASN A 84 0.75 4.73 2.89
C ASN A 84 -0.47 3.81 2.73
N THR A 85 -0.23 2.57 2.27
CA THR A 85 -1.29 1.57 2.07
C THR A 85 -2.12 1.31 3.33
N TYR A 86 -1.51 1.29 4.52
CA TYR A 86 -2.24 1.07 5.78
C TYR A 86 -3.16 2.24 6.13
N GLY A 87 -2.73 3.48 5.88
CA GLY A 87 -3.61 4.64 6.02
C GLY A 87 -4.78 4.61 5.04
N ALA A 88 -4.53 4.17 3.79
CA ALA A 88 -5.58 3.97 2.81
C ALA A 88 -6.60 2.89 3.22
N PHE A 89 -6.14 1.77 3.79
CA PHE A 89 -7.01 0.73 4.32
C PHE A 89 -7.81 1.20 5.54
N ALA A 90 -7.18 1.92 6.47
CA ALA A 90 -7.90 2.49 7.62
C ALA A 90 -9.00 3.47 7.16
N SER A 91 -8.70 4.32 6.18
CA SER A 91 -9.69 5.20 5.54
C SER A 91 -10.83 4.43 4.88
N LEU A 92 -10.57 3.28 4.23
CA LEU A 92 -11.60 2.43 3.64
C LEU A 92 -12.53 1.81 4.68
N GLU A 93 -11.99 1.36 5.81
CA GLU A 93 -12.78 0.81 6.93
C GLU A 93 -13.63 1.88 7.60
N LEU A 94 -13.04 3.06 7.86
CA LEU A 94 -13.79 4.21 8.36
C LEU A 94 -14.91 4.62 7.42
N ALA A 95 -14.64 4.66 6.11
CA ALA A 95 -15.67 4.98 5.13
C ALA A 95 -16.81 3.97 5.14
N GLN A 96 -16.50 2.67 5.23
CA GLN A 96 -17.52 1.64 5.38
C GLN A 96 -18.35 1.86 6.64
N HIS A 97 -17.70 2.09 7.78
CA HIS A 97 -18.36 2.39 9.03
C HIS A 97 -19.33 3.58 8.91
N PHE A 98 -18.88 4.69 8.32
CA PHE A 98 -19.73 5.87 8.12
C PHE A 98 -20.91 5.61 7.17
N VAL A 99 -20.72 4.80 6.11
CA VAL A 99 -21.83 4.37 5.24
C VAL A 99 -22.86 3.55 6.02
N GLU A 100 -22.43 2.63 6.89
CA GLU A 100 -23.33 1.83 7.74
C GLU A 100 -24.14 2.70 8.72
N GLN A 101 -23.57 3.83 9.16
CA GLN A 101 -24.27 4.84 9.97
C GLN A 101 -25.07 5.86 9.13
N ASN A 102 -25.11 5.70 7.80
CA ASN A 102 -25.72 6.64 6.85
C ASN A 102 -25.11 8.06 6.90
N ASP A 103 -23.88 8.19 7.41
CA ASP A 103 -23.09 9.42 7.41
C ASP A 103 -22.23 9.50 6.14
N LEU A 104 -22.91 9.71 5.02
CA LEU A 104 -22.27 9.77 3.71
C LEU A 104 -21.22 10.88 3.56
N PRO A 105 -21.38 12.09 4.14
CA PRO A 105 -20.34 13.12 4.10
C PRO A 105 -19.01 12.67 4.73
N ASN A 106 -19.04 12.01 5.89
CA ASN A 106 -17.81 11.51 6.49
C ASN A 106 -17.24 10.31 5.73
N ALA A 107 -18.09 9.45 5.15
CA ALA A 107 -17.64 8.40 4.25
C ALA A 107 -16.89 8.95 3.02
N GLU A 108 -17.44 9.99 2.37
CA GLU A 108 -16.78 10.67 1.26
C GLU A 108 -15.42 11.23 1.68
N LYS A 109 -15.35 11.95 2.81
CA LYS A 109 -14.10 12.51 3.34
C LYS A 109 -13.04 11.43 3.54
N GLN A 110 -13.40 10.31 4.13
CA GLN A 110 -12.47 9.20 4.38
C GLN A 110 -12.02 8.54 3.08
N LEU A 111 -12.90 8.37 2.09
CA LEU A 111 -12.52 7.84 0.77
C LEU A 111 -11.57 8.78 0.02
N GLN A 112 -11.79 10.10 0.08
CA GLN A 112 -10.87 11.08 -0.49
C GLN A 112 -9.49 11.04 0.19
N GLN A 113 -9.47 10.89 1.52
CA GLN A 113 -8.22 10.72 2.28
C GLN A 113 -7.49 9.42 1.89
N GLY A 114 -8.23 8.31 1.78
CA GLY A 114 -7.67 7.04 1.33
C GLY A 114 -7.10 7.11 -0.08
N LEU A 115 -7.77 7.83 -0.99
CA LEU A 115 -7.29 8.04 -2.37
C LEU A 115 -5.97 8.83 -2.40
N ALA A 116 -5.82 9.81 -1.50
CA ALA A 116 -4.58 10.57 -1.36
C ALA A 116 -3.43 9.77 -0.73
N ALA A 117 -3.73 8.76 0.08
CA ALA A 117 -2.73 7.89 0.72
C ALA A 117 -2.32 6.70 -0.17
N ALA A 118 -3.21 6.22 -1.04
CA ALA A 118 -2.97 5.06 -1.89
C ALA A 118 -1.91 5.32 -2.96
N SER A 119 -0.94 4.41 -3.10
CA SER A 119 0.11 4.48 -4.11
C SER A 119 -0.21 3.60 -5.33
N ASP A 120 -0.83 2.44 -5.09
CA ASP A 120 -1.20 1.43 -6.11
C ASP A 120 -2.43 1.86 -6.93
N ASP A 121 -2.36 1.71 -8.24
CA ASP A 121 -3.41 2.17 -9.15
C ASP A 121 -4.68 1.31 -9.09
N ASN A 122 -4.57 0.01 -8.75
CA ASN A 122 -5.75 -0.83 -8.54
C ASN A 122 -6.47 -0.42 -7.26
N LEU A 123 -5.73 -0.15 -6.18
CA LEU A 123 -6.29 0.36 -4.93
C LEU A 123 -6.97 1.71 -5.12
N LYS A 124 -6.33 2.64 -5.85
CA LYS A 124 -6.96 3.93 -6.21
C LYS A 124 -8.26 3.70 -6.98
N SER A 125 -8.28 2.76 -7.92
CA SER A 125 -9.48 2.44 -8.70
C SER A 125 -10.60 1.89 -7.83
N VAL A 126 -10.30 1.00 -6.88
CA VAL A 126 -11.26 0.51 -5.87
C VAL A 126 -11.82 1.65 -5.02
N ILE A 127 -10.96 2.55 -4.53
CA ILE A 127 -11.37 3.68 -3.70
C ILE A 127 -12.26 4.64 -4.51
N SER A 128 -11.86 5.00 -5.73
CA SER A 128 -12.64 5.84 -6.64
C SER A 128 -14.01 5.23 -6.96
N MET A 129 -14.11 3.92 -7.19
CA MET A 129 -15.40 3.24 -7.39
C MET A 129 -16.32 3.40 -6.19
N ARG A 130 -15.79 3.20 -4.97
CA ARG A 130 -16.57 3.37 -3.73
C ARG A 130 -16.99 4.82 -3.52
N LEU A 131 -16.07 5.77 -3.78
CA LEU A 131 -16.33 7.21 -3.68
C LEU A 131 -17.44 7.65 -4.63
N ALA A 132 -17.41 7.20 -5.89
CA ALA A 132 -18.46 7.51 -6.86
C ALA A 132 -19.83 6.98 -6.42
N ARG A 133 -19.91 5.81 -5.79
CA ARG A 133 -21.17 5.28 -5.24
C ARG A 133 -21.70 6.11 -4.06
N VAL A 134 -20.82 6.52 -3.15
CA VAL A 134 -21.20 7.40 -2.03
C VAL A 134 -21.71 8.75 -2.56
N GLN A 135 -20.99 9.35 -3.51
CA GLN A 135 -21.40 10.59 -4.16
C GLN A 135 -22.75 10.45 -4.88
N LEU A 136 -22.98 9.33 -5.57
CA LEU A 136 -24.28 9.02 -6.17
C LEU A 136 -25.39 8.96 -5.13
N GLN A 137 -25.18 8.28 -4.00
CA GLN A 137 -26.16 8.19 -2.90
C GLN A 137 -26.44 9.56 -2.28
N MET A 138 -25.44 10.45 -2.26
CA MET A 138 -25.57 11.86 -1.87
C MET A 138 -26.21 12.74 -2.96
N LYS A 139 -26.67 12.16 -4.07
CA LYS A 139 -27.24 12.85 -5.24
C LYS A 139 -26.27 13.79 -5.96
N GLN A 140 -24.96 13.59 -5.78
CA GLN A 140 -23.90 14.36 -6.41
C GLN A 140 -23.42 13.69 -7.71
N ALA A 141 -24.32 13.53 -8.68
CA ALA A 141 -24.05 12.79 -9.91
C ALA A 141 -22.82 13.32 -10.68
N ASP A 142 -22.64 14.64 -10.76
CA ASP A 142 -21.50 15.24 -11.47
C ASP A 142 -20.16 14.96 -10.78
N ALA A 143 -20.14 14.96 -9.44
CA ALA A 143 -18.96 14.58 -8.68
C ALA A 143 -18.64 13.08 -8.89
N ALA A 144 -19.66 12.22 -8.85
CA ALA A 144 -19.50 10.79 -9.09
C ALA A 144 -18.92 10.49 -10.48
N LEU A 145 -19.42 11.15 -11.53
CA LEU A 145 -18.89 11.01 -12.89
C LEU A 145 -17.42 11.43 -12.98
N LYS A 146 -17.08 12.59 -12.39
CA LYS A 146 -15.71 13.09 -12.35
C LYS A 146 -14.77 12.12 -11.62
N THR A 147 -15.24 11.52 -10.53
CA THR A 147 -14.49 10.49 -9.79
C THR A 147 -14.22 9.27 -10.67
N LEU A 148 -15.21 8.80 -11.43
CA LEU A 148 -15.03 7.66 -12.35
C LEU A 148 -14.05 7.94 -13.49
N ASP A 149 -13.96 9.18 -13.96
CA ASP A 149 -13.01 9.57 -15.02
C ASP A 149 -11.54 9.43 -14.56
N SER A 150 -11.30 9.34 -13.26
CA SER A 150 -9.95 9.08 -12.71
C SER A 150 -9.49 7.62 -12.86
N ILE A 151 -10.43 6.69 -13.08
CA ILE A 151 -10.15 5.25 -13.13
C ILE A 151 -9.63 4.88 -14.52
N LYS A 152 -8.49 4.19 -14.55
CA LYS A 152 -7.79 3.81 -15.78
C LYS A 152 -7.54 2.31 -15.82
N GLY A 153 -7.33 1.77 -17.02
CA GLY A 153 -7.02 0.36 -17.24
C GLY A 153 -8.20 -0.44 -17.78
N GLU A 154 -7.92 -1.32 -18.73
CA GLU A 154 -8.92 -2.10 -19.48
C GLU A 154 -9.77 -3.00 -18.57
N GLY A 155 -9.18 -3.53 -17.49
CA GLY A 155 -9.89 -4.39 -16.53
C GLY A 155 -11.04 -3.69 -15.78
N TRP A 156 -11.05 -2.35 -15.73
CA TRP A 156 -12.09 -1.57 -15.06
C TRP A 156 -13.21 -1.12 -16.01
N THR A 157 -13.01 -1.22 -17.33
CA THR A 157 -13.88 -0.60 -18.33
C THR A 157 -15.35 -1.00 -18.18
N ALA A 158 -15.63 -2.30 -18.03
CA ALA A 158 -17.00 -2.80 -17.90
C ALA A 158 -17.68 -2.28 -16.62
N ILE A 159 -16.98 -2.35 -15.48
CA ILE A 159 -17.51 -1.96 -14.17
C ILE A 159 -17.71 -0.44 -14.09
N VAL A 160 -16.78 0.34 -14.64
CA VAL A 160 -16.89 1.80 -14.72
C VAL A 160 -18.05 2.21 -15.64
N ALA A 161 -18.22 1.53 -16.78
CA ALA A 161 -19.32 1.80 -17.70
C ALA A 161 -20.69 1.53 -17.05
N ASP A 162 -20.81 0.44 -16.29
CA ASP A 162 -22.05 0.07 -15.60
C ASP A 162 -22.44 1.14 -14.56
N LEU A 163 -21.53 1.49 -13.64
CA LEU A 163 -21.78 2.53 -12.64
C LEU A 163 -21.99 3.92 -13.28
N ARG A 164 -21.26 4.25 -14.35
CA ARG A 164 -21.51 5.49 -15.11
C ARG A 164 -22.94 5.54 -15.66
N GLY A 165 -23.44 4.42 -16.15
CA GLY A 165 -24.83 4.27 -16.59
C GLY A 165 -25.84 4.52 -15.47
N GLU A 166 -25.62 3.93 -14.29
CA GLU A 166 -26.45 4.15 -13.10
C GLU A 166 -26.49 5.62 -12.68
N ILE A 167 -25.33 6.29 -12.67
CA ILE A 167 -25.22 7.71 -12.31
C ILE A 167 -26.00 8.58 -13.31
N LEU A 168 -25.84 8.33 -14.61
CA LEU A 168 -26.54 9.09 -15.66
C LEU A 168 -28.06 8.87 -15.59
N LEU A 169 -28.49 7.64 -15.32
CA LEU A 169 -29.90 7.33 -15.11
C LEU A 169 -30.46 8.08 -13.89
N SER A 170 -29.73 8.10 -12.77
CA SER A 170 -30.12 8.85 -11.57
C SER A 170 -30.20 10.36 -11.80
N LYS A 171 -29.44 10.90 -12.75
CA LYS A 171 -29.50 12.32 -13.15
C LYS A 171 -30.74 12.65 -14.01
N GLY A 172 -31.52 11.63 -14.40
CA GLY A 172 -32.61 11.79 -15.37
C GLY A 172 -32.15 11.84 -16.82
N ASP A 173 -30.85 11.61 -17.09
CA ASP A 173 -30.29 11.52 -18.43
C ASP A 173 -30.53 10.11 -19.01
N LYS A 174 -31.77 9.93 -19.50
CA LYS A 174 -32.20 8.68 -20.14
C LYS A 174 -31.41 8.37 -21.42
N GLN A 175 -30.78 9.34 -22.08
CA GLN A 175 -29.98 9.09 -23.29
C GLN A 175 -28.59 8.54 -22.95
N GLY A 176 -27.99 8.97 -21.83
CA GLY A 176 -26.78 8.36 -21.26
C GLY A 176 -26.95 6.88 -20.93
N ALA A 177 -28.10 6.50 -20.35
CA ALA A 177 -28.43 5.13 -19.99
C ALA A 177 -28.63 4.20 -21.21
N VAL A 178 -29.12 4.72 -22.34
CA VAL A 178 -29.41 3.94 -23.57
C VAL A 178 -28.15 3.55 -24.36
N ARG A 179 -27.02 4.27 -24.22
CA ARG A 179 -25.74 3.86 -24.85
C ARG A 179 -25.22 2.50 -24.35
N ARG A 180 -25.72 2.00 -23.22
CA ARG A 180 -25.48 0.65 -22.70
C ARG A 180 -25.93 -0.47 -23.67
N GLY A 181 -26.96 -0.22 -24.49
CA GLY A 181 -27.53 -1.26 -25.35
C GLY A 181 -26.81 -1.52 -26.67
N LYS A 182 -25.74 -0.78 -27.00
CA LYS A 182 -25.04 -0.91 -28.30
C LYS A 182 -23.57 -1.33 -28.19
N LEU A 183 -23.04 -1.50 -26.99
CA LEU A 183 -21.62 -1.81 -26.73
C LEU A 183 -21.42 -3.11 -25.93
N ALA A 184 -22.50 -3.86 -25.67
CA ALA A 184 -22.46 -5.26 -25.27
C ALA A 184 -22.86 -6.12 -26.48
#